data_AF-A0A7J6RP21-F1
#
_entry.id   AF-A0A7J6RP21-F1
#
_cell.length_a   1.000
_cell.length_b   1.000
_cell.length_c   1.000
_cell.angle_alpha   90.00
_cell.angle_beta   90.00
_cell.angle_gamma   90.00
#
_symmetry.space_group_name_H-M   'P 1'
#
loop_
_entity.id
_entity.type
_entity.pdbx_description
1 polymer ?
#
loop_
_entity_poly.entity_id
_entity_poly.type
_entity_poly.pdbx_seq_one_letter_code
_entity_poly.pdbx_strand_id
1 'polypeptide(L)'
;MTDPSFKPMHVTVRREHCLGNGGLGRFWILPGSRDRAKQIAETYFHDFEVISSPRGHDGYIGKYDGPDGTVVDIGVISTGMGAPSVDIIATEMIKLGAKVL
;
A
#
# COMPACT_ATOMS: atom_id res chain seq x y z
N MET A 1 -11.68 10.84 -3.60
CA MET A 1 -12.96 10.54 -2.94
C MET A 1 -13.05 9.03 -2.77
N THR A 2 -13.42 8.54 -1.59
CA THR A 2 -13.50 7.12 -1.27
C THR A 2 -14.85 6.56 -1.71
N ASP A 3 -14.88 5.33 -2.24
CA ASP A 3 -16.09 4.68 -2.73
C ASP A 3 -16.18 3.25 -2.16
N PRO A 4 -17.11 2.96 -1.24
CA PRO A 4 -17.26 1.62 -0.65
C PRO A 4 -17.62 0.51 -1.64
N SER A 5 -18.18 0.87 -2.81
CA SER A 5 -18.56 -0.08 -3.86
C SER A 5 -17.47 -0.28 -4.92
N PHE A 6 -16.37 0.48 -4.82
CA PHE A 6 -15.31 0.44 -5.81
C PHE A 6 -14.59 -0.90 -5.84
N LYS A 7 -14.47 -1.47 -7.04
CA LYS A 7 -13.70 -2.67 -7.31
C LYS A 7 -12.43 -2.30 -8.08
N PRO A 8 -11.23 -2.50 -7.51
CA PRO A 8 -9.98 -2.23 -8.21
C PRO A 8 -9.76 -3.21 -9.36
N MET A 9 -9.09 -2.76 -10.42
CA MET A 9 -8.81 -3.56 -11.61
C MET A 9 -7.32 -3.87 -11.78
N HIS A 10 -6.45 -3.10 -11.14
CA HIS A 10 -5.00 -3.18 -11.27
C HIS A 10 -4.30 -3.57 -9.97
N VAL A 11 -4.78 -3.09 -8.83
CA VAL A 11 -4.30 -3.51 -7.50
C VAL A 11 -5.14 -4.67 -6.95
N THR A 12 -4.52 -5.53 -6.14
CA THR A 12 -5.21 -6.61 -5.40
C THR A 12 -5.48 -6.22 -3.94
N VAL A 13 -4.92 -5.10 -3.50
CA VAL A 13 -5.26 -4.46 -2.22
C VAL A 13 -6.75 -4.14 -2.17
N ARG A 14 -7.38 -4.31 -1.02
CA ARG A 14 -8.79 -4.07 -0.75
C ARG A 14 -8.95 -2.96 0.29
N ARG A 15 -10.18 -2.50 0.48
CA ARG A 15 -10.52 -1.39 1.39
C ARG A 15 -10.04 -1.63 2.82
N GLU A 16 -10.21 -2.85 3.32
CA GLU A 16 -9.80 -3.27 4.66
C GLU A 16 -8.30 -3.08 4.90
N HIS A 17 -7.46 -3.28 3.89
CA HIS A 17 -6.03 -3.08 4.00
C HIS A 17 -5.65 -1.59 4.14
N CYS A 18 -6.49 -0.68 3.62
CA CYS A 18 -6.28 0.76 3.72
C CYS A 18 -6.67 1.35 5.08
N LEU A 19 -7.42 0.62 5.93
CA LEU A 19 -8.00 1.19 7.15
C LEU A 19 -6.95 1.60 8.17
N GLY A 20 -6.05 0.71 8.61
CA GLY A 20 -4.83 0.92 9.44
C GLY A 20 -4.87 1.94 10.60
N ASN A 21 -3.96 1.84 11.56
CA ASN A 21 -3.74 2.87 12.59
C ASN A 21 -5.04 3.23 13.34
N GLY A 22 -5.81 2.22 13.76
CA GLY A 22 -7.11 2.42 14.41
C GLY A 22 -8.20 3.03 13.51
N GLY A 23 -8.11 2.85 12.18
CA GLY A 23 -9.05 3.41 11.20
C GLY A 23 -8.68 4.82 10.71
N LEU A 24 -7.56 5.37 11.19
CA LEU A 24 -7.05 6.66 10.74
C LEU A 24 -6.47 6.60 9.33
N GLY A 25 -6.06 5.42 8.84
CA GLY A 25 -5.52 5.19 7.51
C GLY A 25 -4.15 4.53 7.59
N ARG A 26 -3.93 3.44 6.86
CA ARG A 26 -2.58 2.86 6.67
C ARG A 26 -1.71 3.84 5.86
N PHE A 27 -0.46 4.02 6.27
CA PHE A 27 0.52 4.79 5.49
C PHE A 27 1.04 3.93 4.34
N TRP A 28 0.94 4.40 3.10
CA TRP A 28 1.44 3.67 1.95
C TRP A 28 2.69 4.34 1.37
N ILE A 29 3.69 3.53 1.01
CA ILE A 29 4.87 3.94 0.26
C ILE A 29 4.74 3.42 -1.17
N LEU A 30 5.02 4.27 -2.16
CA LEU A 30 4.75 3.99 -3.58
C LEU A 30 6.02 4.04 -4.46
N PRO A 31 6.99 3.11 -4.29
CA PRO A 31 8.14 3.05 -5.17
C PRO A 31 7.73 2.63 -6.59
N GLY A 32 8.55 2.94 -7.60
CA GLY A 32 8.29 2.48 -8.97
C GLY A 32 8.50 0.97 -9.16
N SER A 33 9.53 0.39 -8.54
CA SER A 33 9.92 -1.01 -8.78
C SER A 33 9.36 -1.99 -7.75
N ARG A 34 9.00 -3.19 -8.24
CA ARG A 34 8.55 -4.33 -7.42
C ARG A 34 9.61 -4.77 -6.42
N ASP A 35 10.85 -4.92 -6.87
CA ASP A 35 11.94 -5.39 -6.02
C ASP A 35 12.25 -4.42 -4.89
N ARG A 36 12.09 -3.11 -5.13
CA ARG A 36 12.25 -2.10 -4.07
C ARG A 36 11.09 -2.12 -3.08
N ALA A 37 9.86 -2.33 -3.55
CA ALA A 37 8.71 -2.51 -2.65
C ALA A 37 8.95 -3.69 -1.71
N LYS A 38 9.37 -4.84 -2.27
CA LYS A 38 9.74 -6.03 -1.51
C LYS A 38 10.86 -5.75 -0.51
N GLN A 39 11.95 -5.15 -0.97
CA GLN A 39 13.10 -4.82 -0.11
C GLN A 39 12.72 -3.90 1.05
N ILE A 40 11.88 -2.88 0.82
CA ILE A 40 11.39 -1.99 1.87
C ILE A 40 10.64 -2.79 2.94
N ALA A 41 9.70 -3.66 2.53
CA ALA A 41 8.94 -4.47 3.46
C ALA A 41 9.83 -5.42 4.28
N GLU A 42 10.73 -6.16 3.60
CA GLU A 42 11.63 -7.11 4.26
C GLU A 42 12.64 -6.45 5.20
N THR A 43 13.04 -5.21 4.92
CA THR A 43 14.04 -4.49 5.72
C THR A 43 13.41 -3.80 6.94
N TYR A 44 12.22 -3.23 6.79
CA TYR A 44 11.67 -2.28 7.76
C TYR A 44 10.36 -2.72 8.42
N PHE A 45 9.62 -3.66 7.86
CA PHE A 45 8.33 -4.06 8.43
C PHE A 45 8.50 -5.25 9.38
N HIS A 46 7.72 -5.26 10.45
CA HIS A 46 7.50 -6.45 11.28
C HIS A 46 6.08 -6.99 11.08
N ASP A 47 5.92 -8.30 11.29
CA ASP A 47 4.65 -9.04 11.14
C ASP A 47 3.94 -8.77 9.82
N PHE A 48 4.70 -8.65 8.72
CA PHE A 48 4.13 -8.26 7.44
C PHE A 48 3.48 -9.43 6.69
N GLU A 49 2.44 -9.11 5.93
CA GLU A 49 1.79 -9.99 4.97
C GLU A 49 1.95 -9.47 3.53
N VAL A 50 1.84 -10.38 2.57
CA VAL A 50 1.95 -10.08 1.14
C VAL A 50 0.63 -10.36 0.44
N ILE A 51 0.09 -9.32 -0.17
CA ILE A 51 -1.10 -9.38 -1.03
C ILE A 51 -0.60 -9.47 -2.47
N SER A 52 -0.41 -10.70 -2.94
CA SER A 52 0.10 -10.99 -4.27
C SER A 52 -0.79 -10.42 -5.38
N SER A 53 -0.18 -9.82 -6.38
CA SER A 53 -0.83 -9.26 -7.56
C SER A 53 -0.36 -9.97 -8.83
N PRO A 54 -1.27 -10.41 -9.72
CA PRO A 54 -0.90 -11.01 -11.01
C PRO A 54 -0.25 -9.99 -11.95
N ARG A 55 -0.35 -8.69 -11.65
CA ARG A 55 0.24 -7.58 -12.43
C ARG A 55 1.57 -7.08 -11.88
N GLY A 56 2.06 -7.67 -10.78
CA GLY A 56 3.35 -7.28 -10.18
C GLY A 56 3.29 -6.11 -9.21
N HIS A 57 2.09 -5.62 -8.89
CA HIS A 57 1.83 -4.60 -7.86
C HIS A 57 1.47 -5.27 -6.54
N ASP A 58 2.39 -6.08 -6.00
CA ASP A 58 2.18 -6.76 -4.72
C ASP A 58 2.07 -5.71 -3.61
N GLY A 59 1.04 -5.85 -2.78
CA GLY A 59 0.87 -5.02 -1.59
C GLY A 59 1.51 -5.70 -0.40
N TYR A 60 2.54 -5.09 0.18
CA TYR A 60 3.12 -5.55 1.44
C TYR A 60 2.53 -4.69 2.54
N ILE A 61 1.90 -5.28 3.56
CA ILE A 61 1.40 -4.52 4.70
C ILE A 61 1.92 -5.14 5.99
N GLY A 62 2.26 -4.29 6.94
CA GLY A 62 2.78 -4.74 8.23
C GLY A 62 2.81 -3.57 9.20
N LYS A 63 3.76 -3.60 10.11
CA LYS A 63 3.95 -2.54 11.09
C LYS A 63 5.38 -2.01 11.03
N TYR A 64 5.55 -0.77 11.42
CA TYR A 64 6.83 -0.10 11.54
C TYR A 64 6.97 0.50 12.94
N ASP A 65 8.07 0.15 13.61
CA ASP A 65 8.44 0.73 14.91
C ASP A 65 9.20 2.03 14.68
N GLY A 66 8.55 3.15 14.99
CA GLY A 66 9.12 4.48 14.94
C GLY A 66 10.22 4.65 15.99
N PRO A 67 11.24 5.52 15.73
CA PRO A 67 12.31 5.79 16.69
C PRO A 67 11.84 6.35 18.04
N ASP A 68 10.64 6.91 18.09
CA ASP A 68 9.98 7.45 19.29
C ASP A 68 9.12 6.41 20.04
N GLY A 69 9.12 5.15 19.59
CA GLY A 69 8.30 4.06 20.13
C GLY A 69 6.89 3.99 19.53
N THR A 70 6.54 4.83 18.56
CA THR A 70 5.24 4.77 17.88
C THR A 70 5.18 3.58 16.93
N VAL A 71 4.17 2.71 17.07
CA VAL A 71 3.92 1.63 16.11
C VAL A 71 2.92 2.10 15.06
N VAL A 72 3.30 2.00 13.78
CA VAL A 72 2.50 2.47 12.66
C VAL A 72 2.15 1.31 11.73
N ASP A 73 0.85 1.13 11.46
CA ASP A 73 0.38 0.32 10.33
C ASP A 73 0.83 0.97 9.02
N ILE A 74 1.72 0.27 8.33
CA ILE A 74 2.37 0.73 7.12
C ILE A 74 2.16 -0.27 5.98
N GLY A 75 2.22 0.20 4.75
CA GLY A 75 2.19 -0.63 3.55
C GLY A 75 3.10 -0.08 2.47
N VAL A 76 3.50 -0.95 1.54
CA VAL A 76 4.25 -0.55 0.35
C VAL A 76 3.71 -1.31 -0.86
N ILE A 77 3.53 -0.60 -1.97
CA ILE A 77 3.04 -1.16 -3.24
C ILE A 77 3.77 -0.48 -4.40
N SER A 78 4.25 -1.28 -5.36
CA SER A 78 4.93 -0.72 -6.52
C SER A 78 3.95 -0.01 -7.46
N THR A 79 4.39 1.06 -8.12
CA THR A 79 3.54 1.83 -9.06
C THR A 79 3.85 1.59 -10.53
N GLY A 80 4.97 0.92 -10.84
CA GLY A 80 5.46 0.79 -12.21
C GLY A 80 6.21 2.03 -12.68
N MET A 81 6.27 2.25 -13.99
CA MET A 81 7.05 3.33 -14.61
C MET A 81 6.17 4.36 -15.29
N GLY A 82 6.46 5.64 -15.04
CA GLY A 82 5.83 6.78 -15.72
C GLY A 82 4.50 7.23 -15.12
N ALA A 83 4.11 8.46 -15.47
CA ALA A 83 2.90 9.11 -14.96
C ALA A 83 1.60 8.28 -15.17
N PRO A 84 1.37 7.62 -16.33
CA PRO A 84 0.15 6.84 -16.52
C PRO A 84 0.03 5.65 -15.56
N SER A 85 1.15 5.02 -15.21
CA SER A 85 1.15 3.84 -14.34
C SER A 85 0.86 4.24 -12.89
N VAL A 86 1.53 5.27 -12.38
CA VAL A 86 1.28 5.77 -11.02
C VAL A 86 -0.13 6.33 -10.87
N ASP A 87 -0.68 7.00 -11.89
CA ASP A 87 -2.04 7.55 -11.85
C ASP A 87 -3.09 6.46 -11.66
N ILE A 88 -2.95 5.32 -12.36
CA ILE A 88 -3.83 4.17 -12.18
C ILE A 88 -3.73 3.65 -10.74
N ILE A 89 -2.54 3.35 -10.25
CA ILE A 89 -2.34 2.74 -8.93
C ILE A 89 -2.79 3.68 -7.81
N ALA A 90 -2.39 4.95 -7.85
CA ALA A 90 -2.78 5.95 -6.86
C ALA A 90 -4.31 6.17 -6.87
N THR A 91 -4.93 6.26 -8.06
CA THR A 91 -6.39 6.45 -8.17
C THR A 91 -7.16 5.29 -7.57
N GLU A 92 -6.77 4.04 -7.85
CA GLU A 92 -7.43 2.87 -7.26
C GLU A 92 -7.26 2.85 -5.73
N MET A 93 -6.05 3.13 -5.23
CA MET A 93 -5.77 3.20 -3.79
C MET A 93 -6.58 4.29 -3.09
N ILE A 94 -6.69 5.49 -3.67
CA ILE A 94 -7.52 6.59 -3.16
C ILE A 94 -8.99 6.19 -3.09
N LYS A 95 -9.52 5.54 -4.14
CA LYS A 95 -10.92 5.08 -4.16
C LYS A 95 -11.17 4.01 -3.10
N LEU A 96 -10.22 3.10 -2.88
CA LEU A 96 -10.26 2.08 -1.83
C LEU A 96 -10.25 2.66 -0.42
N GLY A 97 -9.66 3.85 -0.22
CA GLY A 97 -9.64 4.52 1.08
C GLY A 97 -8.26 4.86 1.60
N ALA A 98 -7.19 4.71 0.80
CA ALA A 98 -5.87 5.19 1.18
C ALA A 98 -5.90 6.71 1.37
N LYS A 99 -5.35 7.17 2.49
CA LYS A 99 -5.34 8.59 2.88
C LYS A 99 -3.95 9.22 2.77
N VAL A 100 -2.90 8.40 2.80
CA VAL A 100 -1.50 8.82 2.66
C VAL A 100 -0.82 7.88 1.67
N LEU A 101 -0.22 8.46 0.63
CA LEU A 101 0.44 7.83 -0.52
C LEU A 101 1.80 8.49 -0.75
#